data_AF-A0A2E9LKN5-F1
#
_entry.id   AF-A0A2E9LKN5-F1
#
_cell.length_a   1.000
_cell.length_b   1.000
_cell.length_c   1.000
_cell.angle_alpha   90.00
_cell.angle_beta   90.00
_cell.angle_gamma   90.00
#
_symmetry.space_group_name_H-M   'P 1'
#
loop_
_entity.id
_entity.type
_entity.pdbx_description
1 polymer ?
#
loop_
_entity_poly.entity_id
_entity_poly.type
_entity_poly.pdbx_seq_one_letter_code
_entity_poly.pdbx_strand_id
1 'polypeptide(L)'
;MGAGLSEISGILPELAGESEQPPPLATSDPEQTRFRLFVAVSNFLTNIGATRPLVIVLDDLQWADESSLLLLEFIARNLATNPIMVIGTYRDVEVGGRHPLARALGGLIREEVFQRINMTGLARGEVGELIASKSGVAAPDAAVNALYHRTEGNPLFVGEVVGSLSPEQLAEHHIWLENIPDAVREMIIRRLSRLSDNCEIVVRNASVVGRDFDLPLLESLCSDLSETEFLDAFDEAVAARVIESSPTIAQQFRFGHALIQQAIYEEFSPMRRMRMHANIADALEHRYQAGVEGHAAELAHHFAEAGTSDGNEKAVNYSLIAGEYALSTFAYEQALIHFQRVVDSKVDLPIDDETARGLFGLGRAQSTVLPRQELINAHQNISRACEYYVGTGNTEQIVAIGEFPIISLAENAISTGLLPARALELVPADSKDSGRLHGIYGRSLGMEGGDYR
;
A
#
# COMPACT_ATOMS: atom_id res chain seq x y z
N MET A 1 36.02 30.20 31.09
CA MET A 1 36.35 29.32 29.95
C MET A 1 37.65 28.63 30.30
N GLY A 2 37.64 27.30 30.41
CA GLY A 2 38.76 26.53 30.99
C GLY A 2 39.83 26.13 29.98
N ALA A 3 40.78 25.30 30.43
CA ALA A 3 41.78 24.66 29.57
C ALA A 3 41.08 23.82 28.48
N GLY A 4 41.34 24.13 27.20
CA GLY A 4 40.72 23.50 26.03
C GLY A 4 40.19 24.45 24.96
N LEU A 5 40.23 25.77 25.21
CA LEU A 5 39.82 26.81 24.26
C LEU A 5 40.62 26.77 22.94
N SER A 6 41.93 26.47 23.01
CA SER A 6 42.80 26.34 21.84
C SER A 6 42.36 25.22 20.89
N GLU A 7 41.95 24.07 21.42
CA GLU A 7 41.51 22.92 20.65
C GLU A 7 40.13 23.14 20.03
N ILE A 8 39.21 23.78 20.76
CA ILE A 8 37.86 24.10 20.28
C ILE A 8 37.89 25.20 19.22
N SER A 9 38.78 26.18 19.37
CA SER A 9 38.97 27.27 18.40
C SER A 9 39.41 26.79 17.01
N GLY A 10 40.00 25.60 16.91
CA GLY A 10 40.34 24.96 15.64
C GLY A 10 39.13 24.51 14.82
N ILE A 11 37.96 24.32 15.45
CA ILE A 11 36.71 23.89 14.80
C ILE A 11 35.66 25.01 14.80
N LEU A 12 35.62 25.81 15.86
CA LEU A 12 34.75 26.97 15.99
C LEU A 12 35.61 28.24 16.19
N PRO A 13 36.13 28.83 15.10
CA PRO A 13 36.99 30.01 15.17
C PRO A 13 36.33 31.21 15.87
N GLU A 14 35.00 31.26 15.82
CA GLU A 14 34.15 32.29 16.45
C GLU A 14 34.24 32.30 17.98
N LEU A 15 34.73 31.21 18.60
CA LEU A 15 34.96 31.12 20.04
C LEU A 15 36.37 31.56 20.46
N ALA A 16 37.26 31.84 19.50
CA ALA A 16 38.54 32.47 19.79
C ALA A 16 38.29 33.96 20.07
N GLY A 17 38.44 34.39 21.32
CA GLY A 17 38.54 35.81 21.62
C GLY A 17 39.73 36.45 20.89
N GLU A 18 39.76 37.79 20.79
CA GLU A 18 40.83 38.56 20.11
C GLU A 18 42.26 38.34 20.65
N SER A 19 42.45 37.52 21.70
CA SER A 19 43.74 37.25 22.28
C SER A 19 43.86 35.79 22.73
N GLU A 20 44.38 34.95 21.84
CA GLU A 20 45.43 33.96 22.10
C GLU A 20 45.65 33.17 20.81
N GLN A 21 46.79 33.41 20.14
CA GLN A 21 47.25 32.47 19.11
C GLN A 21 47.44 31.11 19.79
N PRO A 22 46.79 30.04 19.32
CA PRO A 22 47.00 28.72 19.88
C PRO A 22 48.49 28.38 19.77
N PRO A 23 49.12 27.82 20.81
CA PRO A 23 50.52 27.39 20.73
C PRO A 23 50.64 26.45 19.53
N PRO A 24 51.74 26.52 18.74
CA PRO A 24 51.90 25.68 17.57
C PRO A 24 51.69 24.23 18.00
N LEU A 25 50.71 23.56 17.36
CA LEU A 25 50.43 22.16 17.59
C LEU A 25 51.75 21.41 17.42
N ALA A 26 52.36 21.02 18.54
CA ALA A 26 53.47 20.09 18.53
C ALA A 26 53.01 18.88 17.73
N THR A 27 53.88 18.32 16.89
CA THR A 27 53.63 17.15 16.05
C THR A 27 53.20 15.96 16.92
N SER A 28 51.93 15.94 17.33
CA SER A 28 51.32 14.91 18.14
C SER A 28 50.66 13.90 17.21
N ASP A 29 50.75 12.64 17.62
CA ASP A 29 50.01 11.54 17.03
C ASP A 29 48.53 11.94 16.80
N PRO A 30 47.98 11.80 15.58
CA PRO A 30 46.59 12.15 15.26
C PRO A 30 45.56 11.63 16.27
N GLU A 31 45.77 10.44 16.84
CA GLU A 31 44.87 9.88 17.86
C GLU A 31 44.89 10.69 19.16
N GLN A 32 46.06 11.14 19.60
CA GLN A 32 46.20 11.97 20.80
C GLN A 32 45.59 13.35 20.60
N THR A 33 45.72 13.93 19.41
CA THR A 33 45.10 15.21 19.07
C THR A 33 43.58 15.09 19.12
N ARG A 34 43.01 14.01 18.54
CA ARG A 34 41.57 13.73 18.59
C ARG A 34 41.06 13.54 20.02
N PHE A 35 41.79 12.77 20.85
CA PHE A 35 41.40 12.55 22.24
C PHE A 35 41.40 13.86 23.05
N ARG A 36 42.42 14.72 22.88
CA ARG A 36 42.45 16.03 23.53
C ARG A 36 41.28 16.91 23.12
N LEU A 37 40.92 16.91 21.84
CA LEU A 37 39.74 17.61 21.36
C LEU A 37 38.46 17.09 22.02
N PHE A 38 38.29 15.77 22.11
CA PHE A 38 37.09 15.18 22.74
C PHE A 38 36.97 15.58 24.21
N VAL A 39 38.09 15.54 24.95
CA VAL A 39 38.17 16.02 26.34
C VAL A 39 37.85 17.51 26.42
N ALA A 40 38.40 18.33 25.54
CA ALA A 40 38.16 19.77 25.52
C ALA A 40 36.67 20.08 25.30
N VAL A 41 36.03 19.45 24.29
CA VAL A 41 34.60 19.63 24.01
C VAL A 41 33.74 19.16 25.19
N SER A 42 34.04 17.98 25.76
CA SER A 42 33.32 17.47 26.93
C SER A 42 33.42 18.42 28.13
N ASN A 43 34.62 18.92 28.43
CA ASN A 43 34.86 19.90 29.50
C ASN A 43 34.15 21.23 29.23
N PHE A 44 34.11 21.67 27.97
CA PHE A 44 33.40 22.88 27.59
C PHE A 44 31.89 22.75 27.84
N LEU A 45 31.28 21.65 27.38
CA LEU A 45 29.85 21.41 27.57
C LEU A 45 29.48 21.23 29.06
N THR A 46 30.29 20.48 29.81
CA THR A 46 30.09 20.29 31.27
C THR A 46 30.25 21.58 32.06
N ASN A 47 31.20 22.45 31.70
CA ASN A 47 31.33 23.78 32.30
C ASN A 47 30.09 24.66 32.03
N ILE A 48 29.51 24.59 30.83
CA ILE A 48 28.25 25.27 30.53
C ILE A 48 27.12 24.68 31.39
N GLY A 49 26.99 23.36 31.39
CA GLY A 49 26.00 22.62 32.18
C GLY A 49 26.04 22.97 33.67
N ALA A 50 27.24 23.09 34.25
CA ALA A 50 27.44 23.43 35.66
C ALA A 50 26.87 24.81 36.03
N THR A 51 26.78 25.74 35.07
CA THR A 51 26.18 27.07 35.29
C THR A 51 24.68 27.10 35.05
N ARG A 52 24.20 26.33 34.06
CA ARG A 52 22.78 26.24 33.69
C ARG A 52 22.53 24.91 32.95
N PRO A 53 21.34 24.29 33.13
CA PRO A 53 20.98 23.12 32.35
C PRO A 53 21.09 23.37 30.84
N LEU A 54 21.63 22.40 30.11
CA LEU A 54 21.89 22.49 28.67
C LEU A 54 21.10 21.41 27.91
N VAL A 55 20.39 21.79 26.86
CA VAL A 55 19.78 20.86 25.90
C VAL A 55 20.48 21.01 24.55
N ILE A 56 20.97 19.91 24.00
CA ILE A 56 21.63 19.85 22.70
C ILE A 56 20.74 19.02 21.78
N VAL A 57 20.30 19.60 20.66
CA VAL A 57 19.51 18.89 19.65
C VAL A 57 20.40 18.67 18.44
N LEU A 58 20.58 17.41 18.06
CA LEU A 58 21.34 16.98 16.89
C LEU A 58 20.35 16.42 15.88
N ASP A 59 20.19 17.13 14.77
CA ASP A 59 19.29 16.71 13.70
C ASP A 59 20.00 15.82 12.66
N ASP A 60 19.26 14.88 12.09
CA ASP A 60 19.73 13.98 11.02
C ASP A 60 21.05 13.24 11.30
N LEU A 61 21.17 12.57 12.46
CA LEU A 61 22.40 11.85 12.85
C LEU A 61 22.83 10.77 11.84
N GLN A 62 21.94 10.29 10.98
CA GLN A 62 22.30 9.32 9.93
C GLN A 62 23.34 9.88 8.93
N TRP A 63 23.46 11.19 8.80
CA TRP A 63 24.46 11.82 7.93
C TRP A 63 25.74 12.24 8.66
N ALA A 64 25.83 12.01 9.97
CA ALA A 64 27.01 12.34 10.74
C ALA A 64 28.19 11.42 10.37
N ASP A 65 29.38 12.01 10.24
CA ASP A 65 30.60 11.24 10.02
C ASP A 65 31.00 10.42 11.26
N GLU A 66 31.89 9.45 11.05
CA GLU A 66 32.32 8.54 12.12
C GLU A 66 32.99 9.29 13.30
N SER A 67 33.69 10.39 13.03
CA SER A 67 34.38 11.16 14.07
C SER A 67 33.40 11.91 14.99
N SER A 68 32.34 12.45 14.42
CA SER A 68 31.26 13.15 15.13
C SER A 68 30.46 12.19 16.00
N LEU A 69 30.19 10.99 15.50
CA LEU A 69 29.53 9.93 16.27
C LEU A 69 30.40 9.42 17.44
N LEU A 70 31.71 9.26 17.22
CA LEU A 70 32.64 8.91 18.30
C LEU A 70 32.72 9.99 19.37
N LEU A 71 32.63 11.26 19.00
CA LEU A 71 32.57 12.37 19.96
C LEU A 71 31.27 12.32 20.77
N LEU A 72 30.14 12.04 20.14
CA LEU A 72 28.86 11.86 20.81
C LEU A 72 28.93 10.72 21.84
N GLU A 73 29.47 9.56 21.48
CA GLU A 73 29.71 8.45 22.40
C GLU A 73 30.62 8.84 23.57
N PHE A 74 31.66 9.64 23.30
CA PHE A 74 32.58 10.11 24.32
C PHE A 74 31.89 11.04 25.33
N ILE A 75 31.06 11.97 24.86
CA ILE A 75 30.34 12.92 25.71
C ILE A 75 29.24 12.19 26.51
N ALA A 76 28.57 11.21 25.90
CA ALA A 76 27.47 10.47 26.51
C ALA A 76 27.80 9.87 27.88
N ARG A 77 29.04 9.38 28.04
CA ARG A 77 29.55 8.78 29.30
C ARG A 77 29.51 9.71 30.50
N ASN A 78 29.51 11.02 30.26
CA ASN A 78 29.51 12.03 31.32
C ASN A 78 28.12 12.66 31.51
N LEU A 79 27.12 12.32 30.71
CA LEU A 79 25.79 12.96 30.80
C LEU A 79 25.05 12.58 32.07
N ALA A 80 25.24 11.37 32.60
CA ALA A 80 24.54 10.91 33.81
C ALA A 80 24.80 11.78 35.05
N THR A 81 25.95 12.45 35.11
CA THR A 81 26.38 13.27 36.26
C THR A 81 26.34 14.77 35.98
N ASN A 82 25.87 15.19 34.81
CA ASN A 82 25.84 16.59 34.40
C ASN A 82 24.42 16.98 33.96
N PRO A 83 23.98 18.24 34.17
CA PRO A 83 22.65 18.70 33.75
C PRO A 83 22.62 19.01 32.25
N ILE A 84 22.95 18.00 31.43
CA ILE A 84 23.01 18.09 29.97
C ILE A 84 22.11 17.00 29.39
N MET A 85 21.18 17.40 28.52
CA MET A 85 20.35 16.49 27.74
C MET A 85 20.75 16.58 26.28
N VAL A 86 20.99 15.43 25.65
CA VAL A 86 21.24 15.35 24.20
C VAL A 86 20.06 14.64 23.56
N ILE A 87 19.45 15.29 22.57
CA ILE A 87 18.36 14.76 21.74
C ILE A 87 18.94 14.54 20.35
N GLY A 88 18.97 13.29 19.91
CA GLY A 88 19.37 12.94 18.54
C GLY A 88 18.15 12.48 17.76
N THR A 89 17.89 13.09 16.61
CA THR A 89 16.91 12.60 15.64
C THR A 89 17.65 11.91 14.50
N TYR A 90 17.04 10.85 13.99
CA TYR A 90 17.52 10.17 12.79
C TYR A 90 16.43 9.33 12.16
N ARG A 91 16.69 8.90 10.93
CA ARG A 91 15.82 8.00 10.16
C ARG A 91 16.27 6.56 10.37
N ASP A 92 15.49 5.80 11.14
CA ASP A 92 15.80 4.42 11.51
C ASP A 92 15.96 3.49 10.31
N VAL A 93 15.14 3.70 9.28
CA VAL A 93 15.18 2.92 8.05
C VAL A 93 16.51 3.06 7.29
N GLU A 94 17.16 4.23 7.31
CA GLU A 94 18.44 4.51 6.61
C GLU A 94 19.66 3.93 7.36
N VAL A 95 19.47 3.44 8.59
CA VAL A 95 20.54 2.95 9.46
C VAL A 95 20.58 1.42 9.44
N GLY A 96 21.20 0.86 8.39
CA GLY A 96 21.45 -0.58 8.28
C GLY A 96 22.50 -1.09 9.27
N GLY A 97 22.63 -2.42 9.41
CA GLY A 97 23.52 -3.04 10.41
C GLY A 97 25.02 -2.73 10.30
N ARG A 98 25.47 -2.24 9.13
CA ARG A 98 26.86 -1.79 8.91
C ARG A 98 27.06 -0.27 9.01
N HIS A 99 25.98 0.49 9.22
CA HIS A 99 26.04 1.95 9.26
C HIS A 99 26.81 2.44 10.51
N PRO A 100 27.68 3.45 10.42
CA PRO A 100 28.43 3.97 11.57
C PRO A 100 27.54 4.35 12.76
N LEU A 101 26.39 4.97 12.48
CA LEU A 101 25.39 5.29 13.51
C LEU A 101 24.83 4.04 14.21
N ALA A 102 24.65 2.91 13.53
CA ALA A 102 24.19 1.67 14.16
C ALA A 102 25.19 1.19 15.23
N ARG A 103 26.49 1.28 14.92
CA ARG A 103 27.57 0.97 15.87
C ARG A 103 27.56 1.94 17.06
N ALA A 104 27.42 3.24 16.79
CA ALA A 104 27.39 4.26 17.83
C ALA A 104 26.19 4.09 18.77
N LEU A 105 25.00 3.83 18.23
CA LEU A 105 23.80 3.51 19.01
C LEU A 105 24.00 2.26 19.88
N GLY A 106 24.71 1.23 19.37
CA GLY A 106 25.08 0.05 20.14
C GLY A 106 26.09 0.31 21.26
N GLY A 107 26.88 1.39 21.15
CA GLY A 107 27.69 1.92 22.26
C GLY A 107 26.83 2.66 23.28
N LEU A 108 25.99 3.58 22.81
CA LEU A 108 25.13 4.44 23.64
C LEU A 108 24.09 3.66 24.45
N ILE A 109 23.59 2.51 23.95
CA ILE A 109 22.62 1.68 24.68
C ILE A 109 23.16 1.14 26.01
N ARG A 110 24.48 1.17 26.20
CA ARG A 110 25.14 0.75 27.46
C ARG A 110 25.13 1.84 28.52
N GLU A 111 24.83 3.08 28.14
CA GLU A 111 24.75 4.21 29.06
C GLU A 111 23.37 4.20 29.74
N GLU A 112 23.33 4.32 31.07
CA GLU A 112 22.09 4.20 31.86
C GLU A 112 21.04 5.27 31.50
N VAL A 113 21.49 6.44 31.02
CA VAL A 113 20.64 7.58 30.67
C VAL A 113 20.18 7.57 29.20
N PHE A 114 20.53 6.54 28.44
CA PHE A 114 20.13 6.44 27.04
C PHE A 114 18.68 5.98 26.91
N GLN A 115 17.88 6.76 26.18
CA GLN A 115 16.54 6.39 25.78
C GLN A 115 16.38 6.53 24.27
N ARG A 116 15.79 5.52 23.64
CA ARG A 116 15.39 5.56 22.22
C ARG A 116 13.87 5.56 22.14
N ILE A 117 13.33 6.56 21.46
CA ILE A 117 11.91 6.65 21.13
C ILE A 117 11.76 6.27 19.67
N ASN A 118 11.01 5.22 19.38
CA ASN A 118 10.69 4.87 18.00
C ASN A 118 9.49 5.72 17.54
N MET A 119 9.67 6.47 16.46
CA MET A 119 8.62 7.31 15.90
C MET A 119 7.89 6.55 14.80
N THR A 120 6.59 6.35 14.94
CA THR A 120 5.72 5.78 13.89
C THR A 120 4.87 6.87 13.27
N GLY A 121 4.12 6.53 12.21
CA GLY A 121 3.04 7.39 11.73
C GLY A 121 2.02 7.69 12.84
N LEU A 122 1.34 8.83 12.70
CA LEU A 122 0.27 9.28 13.60
C LEU A 122 -0.87 8.27 13.59
N ALA A 123 -1.38 7.94 14.77
CA ALA A 123 -2.63 7.23 14.89
C ALA A 123 -3.80 8.06 14.32
N ARG A 124 -4.89 7.39 13.95
CA ARG A 124 -6.11 8.05 13.43
C ARG A 124 -6.56 9.25 14.28
N GLY A 125 -6.56 9.11 15.60
CA GLY A 125 -6.96 10.20 16.51
C GLY A 125 -6.03 11.40 16.42
N GLU A 126 -4.72 11.15 16.37
CA GLU A 126 -3.67 12.16 16.25
C GLU A 126 -3.71 12.87 14.89
N VAL A 127 -4.15 12.19 13.82
CA VAL A 127 -4.45 12.84 12.53
C VAL A 127 -5.59 13.85 12.68
N GLY A 128 -6.66 13.49 13.40
CA GLY A 128 -7.76 14.41 13.72
C GLY A 128 -7.30 15.64 14.50
N GLU A 129 -6.44 15.43 15.51
CA GLU A 129 -5.83 16.51 16.29
C GLU A 129 -4.92 17.41 15.44
N LEU A 130 -4.11 16.83 14.55
CA LEU A 130 -3.27 17.59 13.63
C LEU A 130 -4.09 18.43 12.65
N ILE A 131 -5.21 17.88 12.14
CA ILE A 131 -6.14 18.64 11.29
C ILE A 131 -6.66 19.84 12.08
N ALA A 132 -7.25 19.62 13.26
CA ALA A 132 -7.82 20.68 14.08
C ALA A 132 -6.78 21.74 14.46
N SER A 133 -5.55 21.32 14.79
CA SER A 133 -4.46 22.24 15.13
C SER A 133 -4.01 23.10 13.96
N LYS A 134 -4.06 22.60 12.71
CA LYS A 134 -3.60 23.33 11.52
C LYS A 134 -4.69 24.17 10.87
N SER A 135 -5.92 23.66 10.78
CA SER A 135 -7.03 24.34 10.12
C SER A 135 -7.89 25.19 11.06
N GLY A 136 -7.79 24.97 12.37
CA GLY A 136 -8.68 25.57 13.37
C GLY A 136 -10.09 24.96 13.41
N VAL A 137 -10.35 23.91 12.62
CA VAL A 137 -11.67 23.27 12.50
C VAL A 137 -11.52 21.75 12.66
N ALA A 138 -12.44 21.14 13.41
CA ALA A 138 -12.52 19.69 13.51
C ALA A 138 -13.12 19.11 12.21
N ALA A 139 -12.35 18.26 11.53
CA ALA A 139 -12.85 17.55 10.36
C ALA A 139 -13.82 16.42 10.76
N PRO A 140 -14.80 16.08 9.90
CA PRO A 140 -15.67 14.93 10.13
C PRO A 140 -14.90 13.60 10.23
N ASP A 141 -15.40 12.66 11.02
CA ASP A 141 -14.79 11.34 11.26
C ASP A 141 -14.44 10.56 9.99
N ALA A 142 -15.27 10.70 8.94
CA ALA A 142 -15.04 10.07 7.64
C ALA A 142 -13.84 10.70 6.90
N ALA A 143 -13.66 12.03 6.99
CA ALA A 143 -12.52 12.73 6.40
C ALA A 143 -11.22 12.36 7.14
N VAL A 144 -11.26 12.28 8.48
CA VAL A 144 -10.12 11.79 9.29
C VAL A 144 -9.76 10.36 8.90
N ASN A 145 -10.75 9.47 8.75
CA ASN A 145 -10.53 8.10 8.31
C ASN A 145 -9.88 8.02 6.94
N ALA A 146 -10.45 8.72 5.96
CA ALA A 146 -9.97 8.67 4.61
C ALA A 146 -8.56 9.28 4.49
N LEU A 147 -8.27 10.37 5.20
CA LEU A 147 -6.93 10.94 5.24
C LEU A 147 -5.93 10.00 5.93
N TYR A 148 -6.30 9.38 7.05
CA TYR A 148 -5.46 8.41 7.74
C TYR A 148 -5.13 7.21 6.83
N HIS A 149 -6.12 6.63 6.15
CA HIS A 149 -5.88 5.53 5.21
C HIS A 149 -5.01 5.93 4.03
N ARG A 150 -5.18 7.16 3.51
CA ARG A 150 -4.39 7.64 2.36
C ARG A 150 -2.97 8.04 2.72
N THR A 151 -2.73 8.53 3.92
CA THR A 151 -1.42 9.04 4.38
C THR A 151 -0.70 8.07 5.31
N GLU A 152 -1.35 6.98 5.70
CA GLU A 152 -0.86 6.01 6.69
C GLU A 152 -0.36 6.69 7.99
N GLY A 153 -0.95 7.83 8.33
CA GLY A 153 -0.57 8.65 9.48
C GLY A 153 0.69 9.50 9.30
N ASN A 154 1.27 9.59 8.10
CA ASN A 154 2.49 10.36 7.89
C ASN A 154 2.25 11.87 8.14
N PRO A 155 2.87 12.48 9.17
CA PRO A 155 2.63 13.88 9.53
C PRO A 155 2.89 14.87 8.40
N LEU A 156 3.87 14.59 7.53
CA LEU A 156 4.19 15.43 6.38
C LEU A 156 3.02 15.44 5.40
N PHE A 157 2.55 14.26 4.97
CA PHE A 157 1.45 14.18 4.01
C PHE A 157 0.13 14.70 4.59
N VAL A 158 -0.20 14.36 5.84
CA VAL A 158 -1.37 14.93 6.53
C VAL A 158 -1.27 16.46 6.54
N GLY A 159 -0.10 16.99 6.90
CA GLY A 159 0.15 18.41 6.98
C GLY A 159 -0.01 19.16 5.65
N GLU A 160 0.48 18.59 4.56
CA GLU A 160 0.38 19.17 3.22
C GLU A 160 -1.04 19.09 2.66
N VAL A 161 -1.75 17.97 2.88
CA VAL A 161 -3.17 17.86 2.51
C VAL A 161 -3.97 18.91 3.26
N VAL A 162 -3.82 19.02 4.58
CA VAL A 162 -4.56 20.04 5.36
C VAL A 162 -4.19 21.46 4.94
N GLY A 163 -2.92 21.72 4.63
CA GLY A 163 -2.46 23.05 4.20
C GLY A 163 -2.93 23.48 2.81
N SER A 164 -3.33 22.53 1.97
CA SER A 164 -3.84 22.79 0.61
C SER A 164 -5.35 22.98 0.54
N LEU A 165 -6.07 22.78 1.65
CA LEU A 165 -7.52 22.86 1.74
C LEU A 165 -7.98 24.08 2.55
N SER A 166 -9.11 24.67 2.17
CA SER A 166 -9.78 25.69 2.98
C SER A 166 -10.49 25.06 4.19
N PRO A 167 -10.74 25.81 5.28
CA PRO A 167 -11.52 25.31 6.41
C PRO A 167 -12.91 24.81 6.03
N GLU A 168 -13.56 25.46 5.06
CA GLU A 168 -14.86 25.04 4.52
C GLU A 168 -14.75 23.71 3.78
N GLN A 169 -13.68 23.52 3.01
CA GLN A 169 -13.39 22.30 2.26
C GLN A 169 -13.06 21.09 3.16
N LEU A 170 -12.53 21.35 4.36
CA LEU A 170 -12.29 20.33 5.38
C LEU A 170 -13.57 19.98 6.16
N ALA A 171 -14.51 20.92 6.27
CA ALA A 171 -15.78 20.74 6.96
C ALA A 171 -16.84 20.08 6.07
N GLU A 172 -16.83 20.37 4.77
CA GLU A 172 -17.71 19.78 3.77
C GLU A 172 -17.18 18.41 3.32
N HIS A 173 -18.08 17.43 3.20
CA HIS A 173 -17.71 16.13 2.66
C HIS A 173 -17.48 16.22 1.13
N HIS A 174 -16.35 15.64 0.70
CA HIS A 174 -16.02 15.19 -0.67
C HIS A 174 -15.26 16.14 -1.62
N ILE A 175 -14.60 15.48 -2.58
CA ILE A 175 -13.72 15.89 -3.69
C ILE A 175 -12.20 15.69 -3.42
N TRP A 176 -11.64 16.19 -2.32
CA TRP A 176 -10.18 16.05 -2.05
C TRP A 176 -9.73 14.63 -1.72
N LEU A 177 -10.68 13.76 -1.36
CA LEU A 177 -10.41 12.38 -1.00
C LEU A 177 -10.12 11.51 -2.23
N GLU A 178 -10.61 11.92 -3.41
CA GLU A 178 -10.43 11.18 -4.67
C GLU A 178 -9.10 11.51 -5.34
N ASN A 179 -8.63 12.76 -5.23
CA ASN A 179 -7.41 13.22 -5.89
C ASN A 179 -6.29 13.55 -4.90
N ILE A 180 -5.03 13.40 -5.30
CA ILE A 180 -3.90 13.94 -4.53
C ILE A 180 -3.91 15.46 -4.69
N PRO A 181 -3.89 16.25 -3.59
CA PRO A 181 -3.74 17.70 -3.70
C PRO A 181 -2.45 18.07 -4.44
N ASP A 182 -2.53 19.09 -5.29
CA ASP A 182 -1.42 19.47 -6.18
C ASP A 182 -0.12 19.76 -5.42
N ALA A 183 -0.20 20.34 -4.21
CA ALA A 183 0.97 20.57 -3.37
C ALA A 183 1.71 19.28 -2.98
N VAL A 184 0.98 18.23 -2.61
CA VAL A 184 1.54 16.91 -2.28
C VAL A 184 2.16 16.28 -3.53
N ARG A 185 1.46 16.37 -4.66
CA ARG A 185 1.95 15.89 -5.95
C ARG A 185 3.25 16.59 -6.35
N GLU A 186 3.29 17.92 -6.31
CA GLU A 186 4.48 18.71 -6.65
C GLU A 186 5.67 18.43 -5.72
N MET A 187 5.42 18.16 -4.44
CA MET A 187 6.47 17.76 -3.50
C MET A 187 7.05 16.39 -3.89
N ILE A 188 6.18 15.42 -4.20
CA ILE A 188 6.60 14.09 -4.63
C ILE A 188 7.37 14.17 -5.95
N ILE A 189 6.85 14.88 -6.96
CA ILE A 189 7.52 15.07 -8.26
C ILE A 189 8.89 15.74 -8.10
N ARG A 190 9.02 16.79 -7.27
CA ARG A 190 10.31 17.44 -6.99
C ARG A 190 11.32 16.52 -6.32
N ARG A 191 10.85 15.56 -5.52
CA ARG A 191 11.71 14.54 -4.92
C ARG A 191 12.18 13.54 -5.96
N LEU A 192 11.28 13.12 -6.85
CA LEU A 192 11.57 12.18 -7.93
C LEU A 192 12.46 12.79 -9.02
N SER A 193 12.38 14.09 -9.28
CA SER A 193 13.22 14.79 -10.26
C SER A 193 14.71 14.87 -9.88
N ARG A 194 15.08 14.35 -8.70
CA ARG A 194 16.48 14.21 -8.26
C ARG A 194 17.06 12.83 -8.54
N LEU A 195 16.22 11.89 -8.95
CA LEU A 195 16.62 10.54 -9.32
C LEU A 195 17.25 10.55 -10.72
N SER A 196 18.08 9.56 -11.01
CA SER A 196 18.60 9.34 -12.36
C SER A 196 17.47 9.03 -13.35
N ASP A 197 17.71 9.30 -14.64
CA ASP A 197 16.75 8.99 -15.71
C ASP A 197 16.37 7.48 -15.72
N ASN A 198 17.34 6.60 -15.45
CA ASN A 198 17.11 5.16 -15.37
C ASN A 198 16.23 4.79 -14.17
N CYS A 199 16.46 5.40 -13.00
CA CYS A 199 15.61 5.22 -11.82
C CYS A 199 14.18 5.71 -12.07
N GLU A 200 14.03 6.85 -12.76
CA GLU A 200 12.72 7.36 -13.15
C GLU A 200 11.97 6.36 -14.06
N ILE A 201 12.64 5.74 -15.02
CA ILE A 201 12.05 4.68 -15.86
C ILE A 201 11.55 3.50 -15.02
N VAL A 202 12.37 3.02 -14.07
CA VAL A 202 12.02 1.89 -13.20
C VAL A 202 10.78 2.22 -12.34
N VAL A 203 10.80 3.36 -11.64
CA VAL A 203 9.69 3.73 -10.75
C VAL A 203 8.41 4.02 -11.55
N ARG A 204 8.52 4.62 -12.74
CA ARG A 204 7.37 4.84 -13.64
C ARG A 204 6.70 3.53 -14.04
N ASN A 205 7.47 2.51 -14.44
CA ASN A 205 6.91 1.19 -14.74
C ASN A 205 6.28 0.55 -13.50
N ALA A 206 6.98 0.56 -12.38
CA ALA A 206 6.47 0.04 -11.11
C ALA A 206 5.13 0.68 -10.73
N SER A 207 4.97 1.99 -10.98
CA SER A 207 3.75 2.71 -10.60
C SER A 207 2.50 2.24 -11.34
N VAL A 208 2.66 1.66 -12.53
CA VAL A 208 1.53 1.11 -13.30
C VAL A 208 1.29 -0.35 -12.92
N VAL A 209 2.33 -1.12 -12.55
CA VAL A 209 2.17 -2.49 -12.04
C VAL A 209 1.29 -2.50 -10.79
N GLY A 210 1.59 -1.63 -9.83
CA GLY A 210 0.76 -1.47 -8.64
C GLY A 210 1.56 -1.08 -7.42
N ARG A 211 0.90 -1.09 -6.25
CA ARG A 211 1.55 -0.75 -4.98
C ARG A 211 2.59 -1.80 -4.58
N ASP A 212 2.29 -3.07 -4.80
CA ASP A 212 3.10 -4.22 -4.44
C ASP A 212 3.42 -4.99 -5.74
N PHE A 213 4.67 -5.40 -5.94
CA PHE A 213 5.14 -6.00 -7.19
C PHE A 213 6.34 -6.94 -6.96
N ASP A 214 6.60 -7.87 -7.89
CA ASP A 214 7.79 -8.70 -7.89
C ASP A 214 8.89 -8.09 -8.77
N LEU A 215 10.14 -8.21 -8.31
CA LEU A 215 11.30 -7.66 -9.01
C LEU A 215 11.46 -8.21 -10.45
N PRO A 216 11.25 -9.53 -10.72
CA PRO A 216 11.44 -10.05 -12.07
C PRO A 216 10.40 -9.55 -13.09
N LEU A 217 9.16 -9.25 -12.68
CA LEU A 217 8.19 -8.61 -13.57
C LEU A 217 8.64 -7.19 -13.91
N LEU A 218 9.03 -6.42 -12.89
CA LEU A 218 9.48 -5.05 -13.10
C LEU A 218 10.70 -4.99 -14.02
N GLU A 219 11.67 -5.88 -13.82
CA GLU A 219 12.83 -6.03 -14.71
C GLU A 219 12.42 -6.30 -16.16
N SER A 220 11.45 -7.22 -16.37
CA SER A 220 10.96 -7.55 -17.72
C SER A 220 10.30 -6.37 -18.45
N LEU A 221 9.76 -5.39 -17.70
CA LEU A 221 9.14 -4.18 -18.24
C LEU A 221 10.17 -3.08 -18.56
N CYS A 222 11.39 -3.20 -18.05
CA CYS A 222 12.49 -2.26 -18.26
C CYS A 222 13.53 -2.82 -19.24
N SER A 223 13.08 -3.47 -20.32
CA SER A 223 13.94 -4.16 -21.30
C SER A 223 14.97 -3.27 -22.02
N ASP A 224 14.80 -1.95 -21.96
CA ASP A 224 15.73 -0.98 -22.55
C ASP A 224 16.99 -0.77 -21.68
N LEU A 225 16.98 -1.22 -20.42
CA LEU A 225 18.11 -1.17 -19.50
C LEU A 225 18.84 -2.51 -19.47
N SER A 226 20.17 -2.48 -19.34
CA SER A 226 20.93 -3.67 -18.98
C SER A 226 20.63 -4.11 -17.54
N GLU A 227 20.89 -5.38 -17.21
CA GLU A 227 20.69 -5.93 -15.85
C GLU A 227 21.37 -5.06 -14.78
N THR A 228 22.62 -4.64 -15.03
CA THR A 228 23.36 -3.77 -14.09
C THR A 228 22.71 -2.39 -13.96
N GLU A 229 22.29 -1.76 -15.06
CA GLU A 229 21.64 -0.45 -15.03
C GLU A 229 20.28 -0.50 -14.31
N PHE A 230 19.53 -1.59 -14.50
CA PHE A 230 18.27 -1.83 -13.79
C PHE A 230 18.51 -1.98 -12.28
N LEU A 231 19.48 -2.80 -11.87
CA LEU A 231 19.79 -3.00 -10.45
C LEU A 231 20.30 -1.71 -9.78
N ASP A 232 21.19 -0.96 -10.43
CA ASP A 232 21.68 0.32 -9.91
C ASP A 232 20.53 1.34 -9.75
N ALA A 233 19.64 1.41 -10.74
CA ALA A 233 18.44 2.27 -10.72
C ALA A 233 17.43 1.83 -9.65
N PHE A 234 17.28 0.52 -9.44
CA PHE A 234 16.41 -0.04 -8.41
C PHE A 234 16.96 0.23 -7.01
N ASP A 235 18.27 0.03 -6.78
CA ASP A 235 18.95 0.34 -5.53
C ASP A 235 18.87 1.84 -5.21
N GLU A 236 18.95 2.70 -6.22
CA GLU A 236 18.70 4.14 -6.08
C GLU A 236 17.26 4.41 -5.60
N ALA A 237 16.24 3.77 -6.19
CA ALA A 237 14.85 3.94 -5.78
C ALA A 237 14.60 3.47 -4.33
N VAL A 238 15.30 2.41 -3.90
CA VAL A 238 15.27 1.90 -2.53
C VAL A 238 15.97 2.85 -1.57
N ALA A 239 17.16 3.34 -1.92
CA ALA A 239 17.89 4.33 -1.14
C ALA A 239 17.09 5.63 -0.98
N ALA A 240 16.38 6.04 -2.03
CA ALA A 240 15.51 7.21 -2.03
C ALA A 240 14.16 7.02 -1.31
N ARG A 241 13.86 5.81 -0.80
CA ARG A 241 12.59 5.45 -0.13
C ARG A 241 11.35 5.58 -1.01
N VAL A 242 11.54 5.42 -2.30
CA VAL A 242 10.43 5.33 -3.25
C VAL A 242 9.89 3.90 -3.25
N ILE A 243 10.80 2.93 -3.23
CA ILE A 243 10.51 1.49 -3.16
C ILE A 243 11.09 0.92 -1.87
N GLU A 244 10.40 -0.04 -1.25
CA GLU A 244 10.83 -0.75 -0.05
C GLU A 244 10.53 -2.24 -0.18
N SER A 245 11.27 -3.07 0.56
CA SER A 245 10.97 -4.50 0.63
C SER A 245 9.64 -4.75 1.33
N SER A 246 8.83 -5.65 0.78
CA SER A 246 7.59 -6.07 1.42
C SER A 246 7.89 -6.80 2.74
N PRO A 247 7.25 -6.42 3.86
CA PRO A 247 7.48 -7.08 5.14
C PRO A 247 6.83 -8.47 5.21
N THR A 248 5.89 -8.76 4.30
CA THR A 248 5.01 -9.93 4.37
C THR A 248 5.50 -11.08 3.50
N ILE A 249 6.09 -10.77 2.33
CA ILE A 249 6.44 -11.77 1.32
C ILE A 249 7.88 -11.56 0.87
N ALA A 250 8.71 -12.60 1.01
CA ALA A 250 10.08 -12.58 0.55
C ALA A 250 10.14 -12.35 -0.97
N GLN A 251 11.05 -11.48 -1.42
CA GLN A 251 11.23 -11.09 -2.83
C GLN A 251 10.08 -10.28 -3.47
N GLN A 252 9.15 -9.77 -2.67
CA GLN A 252 8.24 -8.71 -3.11
C GLN A 252 8.71 -7.35 -2.63
N PHE A 253 8.40 -6.34 -3.43
CA PHE A 253 8.69 -4.95 -3.16
C PHE A 253 7.40 -4.15 -3.25
N ARG A 254 7.42 -2.96 -2.65
CA ARG A 254 6.28 -2.07 -2.66
C ARG A 254 6.71 -0.62 -2.70
N PHE A 255 5.81 0.25 -3.11
CA PHE A 255 6.02 1.67 -2.88
C PHE A 255 6.01 1.96 -1.37
N GLY A 256 7.03 2.68 -0.90
CA GLY A 256 7.13 3.09 0.50
C GLY A 256 5.89 3.87 0.96
N HIS A 257 5.18 4.50 0.01
CA HIS A 257 3.89 5.12 0.28
C HIS A 257 2.95 5.09 -0.92
N ALA A 258 1.66 4.80 -0.71
CA ALA A 258 0.63 4.77 -1.76
C ALA A 258 0.51 6.09 -2.55
N LEU A 259 0.61 7.25 -1.88
CA LEU A 259 0.62 8.56 -2.53
C LEU A 259 1.78 8.76 -3.52
N ILE A 260 2.94 8.13 -3.30
CA ILE A 260 4.05 8.24 -4.24
C ILE A 260 3.70 7.50 -5.53
N GLN A 261 3.20 6.26 -5.43
CA GLN A 261 2.72 5.50 -6.58
C GLN A 261 1.65 6.27 -7.34
N GLN A 262 0.63 6.77 -6.62
CA GLN A 262 -0.49 7.48 -7.23
C GLN A 262 -0.03 8.77 -7.93
N ALA A 263 0.89 9.53 -7.33
CA ALA A 263 1.40 10.77 -7.92
C ALA A 263 2.10 10.52 -9.27
N ILE A 264 2.90 9.44 -9.36
CA ILE A 264 3.62 9.04 -10.58
C ILE A 264 2.65 8.49 -11.62
N TYR A 265 1.75 7.59 -11.21
CA TYR A 265 0.73 7.02 -12.08
C TYR A 265 -0.12 8.12 -12.73
N GLU A 266 -0.41 9.18 -11.97
CA GLU A 266 -1.24 10.26 -12.45
C GLU A 266 -0.56 11.20 -13.47
N GLU A 267 0.78 11.19 -13.58
CA GLU A 267 1.51 11.98 -14.59
C GLU A 267 1.34 11.46 -16.02
N PHE A 268 0.95 10.19 -16.19
CA PHE A 268 0.75 9.62 -17.51
C PHE A 268 -0.54 10.12 -18.14
N SER A 269 -0.46 10.46 -19.43
CA SER A 269 -1.67 10.66 -20.24
C SER A 269 -2.46 9.35 -20.36
N PRO A 270 -3.79 9.41 -20.57
CA PRO A 270 -4.61 8.21 -20.69
C PRO A 270 -4.08 7.20 -21.72
N MET A 271 -3.64 7.66 -22.90
CA MET A 271 -3.06 6.79 -23.92
C MET A 271 -1.77 6.10 -23.48
N ARG A 272 -0.93 6.77 -22.67
CA ARG A 272 0.28 6.16 -22.13
C ARG A 272 -0.07 5.09 -21.10
N ARG A 273 -1.03 5.35 -20.21
CA ARG A 273 -1.52 4.36 -19.23
C ARG A 273 -2.04 3.12 -19.92
N MET A 274 -2.93 3.28 -20.91
CA MET A 274 -3.48 2.15 -21.69
C MET A 274 -2.36 1.29 -22.28
N ARG A 275 -1.33 1.90 -22.88
CA ARG A 275 -0.20 1.17 -23.46
C ARG A 275 0.65 0.46 -22.41
N MET A 276 0.91 1.10 -21.26
CA MET A 276 1.67 0.49 -20.17
C MET A 276 0.90 -0.69 -19.55
N HIS A 277 -0.41 -0.53 -19.31
CA HIS A 277 -1.28 -1.62 -18.86
C HIS A 277 -1.31 -2.79 -19.84
N ALA A 278 -1.36 -2.54 -21.16
CA ALA A 278 -1.28 -3.60 -22.17
C ALA A 278 0.03 -4.39 -22.06
N ASN A 279 1.17 -3.69 -22.00
CA ASN A 279 2.49 -4.33 -21.87
C ASN A 279 2.61 -5.16 -20.58
N ILE A 280 2.07 -4.64 -19.46
CA ILE A 280 2.08 -5.35 -18.16
C ILE A 280 1.19 -6.59 -18.23
N ALA A 281 0.00 -6.47 -18.81
CA ALA A 281 -0.92 -7.59 -18.95
C ALA A 281 -0.29 -8.73 -19.77
N ASP A 282 0.38 -8.40 -20.88
CA ASP A 282 1.08 -9.39 -21.71
C ASP A 282 2.25 -10.04 -20.96
N ALA A 283 3.02 -9.27 -20.19
CA ALA A 283 4.14 -9.78 -19.39
C ALA A 283 3.65 -10.73 -18.27
N LEU A 284 2.59 -10.35 -17.56
CA LEU A 284 1.93 -11.17 -16.55
C LEU A 284 1.37 -12.47 -17.17
N GLU A 285 0.68 -12.37 -18.30
CA GLU A 285 0.08 -13.52 -18.99
C GLU A 285 1.15 -14.52 -19.43
N HIS A 286 2.28 -14.04 -19.94
CA HIS A 286 3.41 -14.89 -20.32
C HIS A 286 4.06 -15.57 -19.12
N ARG A 287 4.20 -14.86 -18.00
CA ARG A 287 4.85 -15.36 -16.78
C ARG A 287 4.01 -16.41 -16.05
N TYR A 288 2.69 -16.22 -15.98
CA TYR A 288 1.80 -17.02 -15.14
C TYR A 288 0.98 -18.07 -15.89
N GLN A 289 1.40 -18.49 -17.09
CA GLN A 289 0.69 -19.51 -17.90
C GLN A 289 0.34 -20.79 -17.12
N ALA A 290 1.19 -21.22 -16.17
CA ALA A 290 0.97 -22.43 -15.38
C ALA A 290 0.20 -22.22 -14.05
N GLY A 291 -0.19 -20.98 -13.74
CA GLY A 291 -0.78 -20.60 -12.44
C GLY A 291 -1.71 -19.39 -12.52
N VAL A 292 -2.45 -19.27 -13.63
CA VAL A 292 -3.29 -18.11 -13.97
C VAL A 292 -4.29 -17.76 -12.86
N GLU A 293 -4.88 -18.74 -12.20
CA GLU A 293 -5.96 -18.51 -11.21
C GLU A 293 -5.55 -17.55 -10.08
N GLY A 294 -4.32 -17.66 -9.57
CA GLY A 294 -3.79 -16.79 -8.52
C GLY A 294 -3.51 -15.35 -8.95
N HIS A 295 -3.37 -15.12 -10.26
CA HIS A 295 -3.06 -13.80 -10.87
C HIS A 295 -4.18 -13.28 -11.76
N ALA A 296 -5.31 -14.00 -11.86
CA ALA A 296 -6.40 -13.65 -12.75
C ALA A 296 -7.02 -12.28 -12.42
N ALA A 297 -7.05 -11.91 -11.14
CA ALA A 297 -7.55 -10.60 -10.71
C ALA A 297 -6.67 -9.44 -11.24
N GLU A 298 -5.35 -9.62 -11.19
CA GLU A 298 -4.35 -8.67 -11.68
C GLU A 298 -4.40 -8.57 -13.21
N LEU A 299 -4.41 -9.71 -13.91
CA LEU A 299 -4.58 -9.78 -15.36
C LEU A 299 -5.87 -9.10 -15.82
N ALA A 300 -6.99 -9.38 -15.15
CA ALA A 300 -8.27 -8.75 -15.45
C ALA A 300 -8.24 -7.23 -15.27
N HIS A 301 -7.48 -6.72 -14.30
CA HIS A 301 -7.31 -5.28 -14.10
C HIS A 301 -6.48 -4.66 -15.23
N HIS A 302 -5.28 -5.17 -15.53
CA HIS A 302 -4.44 -4.56 -16.56
C HIS A 302 -5.04 -4.68 -17.96
N PHE A 303 -5.68 -5.80 -18.31
CA PHE A 303 -6.35 -5.90 -19.61
C PHE A 303 -7.55 -4.95 -19.73
N ALA A 304 -8.29 -4.70 -18.64
CA ALA A 304 -9.39 -3.73 -18.64
C ALA A 304 -8.88 -2.29 -18.81
N GLU A 305 -7.84 -1.91 -18.07
CA GLU A 305 -7.22 -0.58 -18.18
C GLU A 305 -6.50 -0.35 -19.53
N ALA A 306 -6.06 -1.42 -20.19
CA ALA A 306 -5.50 -1.35 -21.53
C ALA A 306 -6.53 -0.91 -22.59
N GLY A 307 -7.80 -1.28 -22.41
CA GLY A 307 -8.93 -0.87 -23.25
C GLY A 307 -8.79 -1.20 -24.74
N THR A 308 -7.97 -2.18 -25.11
CA THR A 308 -7.89 -2.71 -26.48
C THR A 308 -9.04 -3.69 -26.73
N SER A 309 -9.43 -3.92 -27.99
CA SER A 309 -10.51 -4.88 -28.29
C SER A 309 -10.20 -6.29 -27.77
N ASP A 310 -9.00 -6.79 -28.05
CA ASP A 310 -8.49 -8.08 -27.54
C ASP A 310 -8.34 -8.07 -26.00
N GLY A 311 -7.88 -6.94 -25.45
CA GLY A 311 -7.76 -6.74 -24.01
C GLY A 311 -9.11 -6.81 -23.29
N ASN A 312 -10.18 -6.27 -23.86
CA ASN A 312 -11.51 -6.35 -23.26
C ASN A 312 -12.02 -7.80 -23.19
N GLU A 313 -11.81 -8.60 -24.23
CA GLU A 313 -12.15 -10.03 -24.23
C GLU A 313 -11.35 -10.80 -23.17
N LYS A 314 -10.02 -10.56 -23.11
CA LYS A 314 -9.17 -11.14 -22.07
C LYS A 314 -9.57 -10.69 -20.66
N ALA A 315 -9.92 -9.41 -20.48
CA ALA A 315 -10.36 -8.87 -19.19
C ALA A 315 -11.63 -9.56 -18.70
N VAL A 316 -12.59 -9.84 -19.58
CA VAL A 316 -13.79 -10.62 -19.27
C VAL A 316 -13.41 -12.04 -18.84
N ASN A 317 -12.59 -12.73 -19.63
CA ASN A 317 -12.19 -14.10 -19.33
C ASN A 317 -11.45 -14.19 -17.98
N TYR A 318 -10.45 -13.34 -17.75
CA TYR A 318 -9.72 -13.32 -16.48
C TYR A 318 -10.60 -12.87 -15.30
N SER A 319 -11.60 -12.01 -15.52
CA SER A 319 -12.57 -11.66 -14.47
C SER A 319 -13.45 -12.85 -14.08
N LEU A 320 -13.86 -13.69 -15.03
CA LEU A 320 -14.58 -14.93 -14.73
C LEU A 320 -13.72 -15.90 -13.90
N ILE A 321 -12.44 -16.07 -14.27
CA ILE A 321 -11.50 -16.92 -13.53
C ILE A 321 -11.28 -16.37 -12.12
N ALA A 322 -11.01 -15.06 -11.99
CA ALA A 322 -10.80 -14.40 -10.71
C ALA A 322 -12.03 -14.49 -9.80
N GLY A 323 -13.23 -14.31 -10.36
CA GLY A 323 -14.49 -14.44 -9.64
C GLY A 323 -14.71 -15.85 -9.10
N GLU A 324 -14.48 -16.89 -9.91
CA GLU A 324 -14.60 -18.28 -9.46
C GLU A 324 -13.53 -18.65 -8.42
N TYR A 325 -12.29 -18.18 -8.60
CA TYR A 325 -11.24 -18.36 -7.60
C TYR A 325 -11.60 -17.69 -6.26
N ALA A 326 -12.13 -16.47 -6.30
CA ALA A 326 -12.61 -15.74 -5.13
C ALA A 326 -13.78 -16.47 -4.44
N LEU A 327 -14.72 -17.03 -5.20
CA LEU A 327 -15.78 -17.89 -4.63
C LEU A 327 -15.20 -19.15 -3.97
N SER A 328 -14.19 -19.79 -4.58
CA SER A 328 -13.57 -21.00 -4.03
C SER A 328 -12.79 -20.76 -2.72
N THR A 329 -12.33 -19.53 -2.52
CA THR A 329 -11.58 -19.07 -1.34
C THR A 329 -12.43 -18.27 -0.35
N PHE A 330 -13.76 -18.24 -0.53
CA PHE A 330 -14.72 -17.52 0.32
C PHE A 330 -14.56 -15.99 0.36
N ALA A 331 -13.87 -15.40 -0.63
CA ALA A 331 -13.69 -13.97 -0.80
C ALA A 331 -14.87 -13.36 -1.59
N TYR A 332 -16.07 -13.43 -1.03
CA TYR A 332 -17.31 -13.10 -1.76
C TYR A 332 -17.40 -11.64 -2.22
N GLU A 333 -16.86 -10.69 -1.46
CA GLU A 333 -16.81 -9.28 -1.84
C GLU A 333 -15.93 -9.06 -3.08
N GLN A 334 -14.81 -9.80 -3.20
CA GLN A 334 -13.96 -9.75 -4.39
C GLN A 334 -14.65 -10.43 -5.59
N ALA A 335 -15.35 -11.54 -5.35
CA ALA A 335 -16.15 -12.20 -6.38
C ALA A 335 -17.21 -11.25 -6.97
N LEU A 336 -17.89 -10.45 -6.14
CA LEU A 336 -18.83 -9.43 -6.61
C LEU A 336 -18.17 -8.46 -7.60
N ILE A 337 -17.00 -7.91 -7.25
CA ILE A 337 -16.27 -6.95 -8.08
C ILE A 337 -15.94 -7.56 -9.45
N HIS A 338 -15.44 -8.79 -9.47
CA HIS A 338 -15.04 -9.46 -10.71
C HIS A 338 -16.22 -9.82 -11.60
N PHE A 339 -17.29 -10.42 -11.04
CA PHE A 339 -18.46 -10.76 -11.84
C PHE A 339 -19.27 -9.53 -12.28
N GLN A 340 -19.30 -8.47 -11.48
CA GLN A 340 -19.90 -7.21 -11.88
C GLN A 340 -19.16 -6.60 -13.07
N ARG A 341 -17.82 -6.64 -13.09
CA ARG A 341 -17.02 -6.20 -14.25
C ARG A 341 -17.39 -6.94 -15.54
N VAL A 342 -17.63 -8.25 -15.47
CA VAL A 342 -18.08 -9.05 -16.62
C VAL A 342 -19.43 -8.54 -17.12
N VAL A 343 -20.41 -8.40 -16.23
CA VAL A 343 -21.76 -7.94 -16.59
C VAL A 343 -21.72 -6.51 -17.16
N ASP A 344 -20.97 -5.61 -16.54
CA ASP A 344 -20.83 -4.20 -16.94
C ASP A 344 -20.17 -4.06 -18.31
N SER A 345 -19.15 -4.88 -18.61
CA SER A 345 -18.46 -4.86 -19.90
C SER A 345 -19.33 -5.27 -21.09
N LYS A 346 -20.47 -5.93 -20.81
CA LYS A 346 -21.40 -6.46 -21.81
C LYS A 346 -22.81 -5.85 -21.69
N VAL A 347 -22.93 -4.72 -21.01
CA VAL A 347 -24.18 -3.94 -20.96
C VAL A 347 -24.59 -3.60 -22.40
N ASP A 348 -25.87 -3.83 -22.71
CA ASP A 348 -26.50 -3.67 -24.02
C ASP A 348 -26.13 -4.70 -25.11
N LEU A 349 -25.29 -5.70 -24.81
CA LEU A 349 -25.06 -6.83 -25.70
C LEU A 349 -26.06 -7.98 -25.44
N PRO A 350 -26.38 -8.80 -26.46
CA PRO A 350 -27.12 -10.03 -26.23
C PRO A 350 -26.41 -10.93 -25.21
N ILE A 351 -27.16 -11.55 -24.30
CA ILE A 351 -26.59 -12.49 -23.33
C ILE A 351 -25.94 -13.63 -24.11
N ASP A 352 -24.65 -13.84 -23.85
CA ASP A 352 -23.86 -14.97 -24.31
C ASP A 352 -23.40 -15.84 -23.12
N ASP A 353 -22.61 -16.88 -23.38
CA ASP A 353 -22.18 -17.83 -22.36
C ASP A 353 -21.38 -17.14 -21.24
N GLU A 354 -20.47 -16.24 -21.60
CA GLU A 354 -19.68 -15.48 -20.63
C GLU A 354 -20.55 -14.56 -19.78
N THR A 355 -21.55 -13.91 -20.37
CA THR A 355 -22.53 -13.09 -19.64
C THR A 355 -23.34 -13.94 -18.68
N ALA A 356 -23.81 -15.12 -19.12
CA ALA A 356 -24.55 -16.04 -18.27
C ALA A 356 -23.69 -16.60 -17.11
N ARG A 357 -22.42 -16.91 -17.36
CA ARG A 357 -21.44 -17.29 -16.31
C ARG A 357 -21.25 -16.15 -15.32
N GLY A 358 -21.07 -14.92 -15.82
CA GLY A 358 -20.94 -13.72 -15.00
C GLY A 358 -22.16 -13.47 -14.12
N LEU A 359 -23.37 -13.57 -14.67
CA LEU A 359 -24.63 -13.43 -13.95
C LEU A 359 -24.80 -14.51 -12.88
N PHE A 360 -24.47 -15.77 -13.19
CA PHE A 360 -24.55 -16.86 -12.21
C PHE A 360 -23.54 -16.66 -11.07
N GLY A 361 -22.29 -16.35 -11.39
CA GLY A 361 -21.25 -16.03 -10.40
C GLY A 361 -21.62 -14.83 -9.52
N LEU A 362 -22.12 -13.75 -10.13
CA LEU A 362 -22.61 -12.56 -9.41
C LEU A 362 -23.74 -12.92 -8.45
N GLY A 363 -24.72 -13.70 -8.90
CA GLY A 363 -25.83 -14.17 -8.06
C GLY A 363 -25.37 -15.05 -6.89
N ARG A 364 -24.37 -15.92 -7.10
CA ARG A 364 -23.76 -16.74 -6.04
C ARG A 364 -23.09 -15.87 -4.98
N ALA A 365 -22.31 -14.87 -5.38
CA ALA A 365 -21.64 -13.95 -4.46
C ALA A 365 -22.65 -13.07 -3.70
N GLN A 366 -23.64 -12.51 -4.42
CA GLN A 366 -24.71 -11.68 -3.85
C GLN A 366 -25.54 -12.44 -2.80
N SER A 367 -25.78 -13.73 -3.00
CA SER A 367 -26.54 -14.57 -2.07
C SER A 367 -25.89 -14.69 -0.69
N THR A 368 -24.59 -14.41 -0.58
CA THR A 368 -23.84 -14.44 0.68
C THR A 368 -23.63 -13.05 1.28
N VAL A 369 -23.28 -12.07 0.44
CA VAL A 369 -22.86 -10.73 0.90
C VAL A 369 -24.05 -9.80 1.15
N LEU A 370 -25.09 -9.88 0.31
CA LEU A 370 -26.16 -8.90 0.36
C LEU A 370 -27.08 -9.09 1.58
N PRO A 371 -27.60 -8.00 2.15
CA PRO A 371 -28.63 -8.09 3.17
C PRO A 371 -29.87 -8.78 2.60
N ARG A 372 -30.64 -9.42 3.49
CA ARG A 372 -31.82 -10.22 3.13
C ARG A 372 -32.80 -9.52 2.17
N GLN A 373 -32.94 -8.20 2.28
CA GLN A 373 -33.85 -7.39 1.46
C GLN A 373 -33.39 -7.24 0.00
N GLU A 374 -32.10 -7.42 -0.27
CA GLU A 374 -31.50 -7.25 -1.61
C GLU A 374 -31.24 -8.58 -2.32
N LEU A 375 -31.54 -9.71 -1.68
CA LEU A 375 -31.40 -11.05 -2.28
C LEU A 375 -32.26 -11.26 -3.55
N ILE A 376 -33.24 -10.38 -3.79
CA ILE A 376 -33.98 -10.36 -5.05
C ILE A 376 -33.07 -10.12 -6.27
N ASN A 377 -32.02 -9.32 -6.11
CA ASN A 377 -31.05 -9.04 -7.18
C ASN A 377 -30.24 -10.30 -7.50
N ALA A 378 -29.85 -11.06 -6.47
CA ALA A 378 -29.17 -12.35 -6.63
C ALA A 378 -30.04 -13.33 -7.43
N HIS A 379 -31.32 -13.44 -7.05
CA HIS A 379 -32.26 -14.32 -7.73
C HIS A 379 -32.46 -13.93 -9.19
N GLN A 380 -32.65 -12.64 -9.49
CA GLN A 380 -32.81 -12.14 -10.86
C GLN A 380 -31.61 -12.49 -11.75
N ASN A 381 -30.39 -12.32 -11.24
CA ASN A 381 -29.18 -12.66 -11.98
C ASN A 381 -29.09 -14.17 -12.27
N ILE A 382 -29.38 -15.02 -11.27
CA ILE A 382 -29.38 -16.48 -11.45
C ILE A 382 -30.47 -16.92 -12.44
N SER A 383 -31.68 -16.35 -12.37
CA SER A 383 -32.77 -16.67 -13.30
C SER A 383 -32.42 -16.33 -14.74
N ARG A 384 -31.81 -15.16 -14.99
CA ARG A 384 -31.37 -14.76 -16.34
C ARG A 384 -30.29 -15.69 -16.90
N ALA A 385 -29.33 -16.11 -16.08
CA ALA A 385 -28.34 -17.11 -16.47
C ALA A 385 -29.01 -18.45 -16.83
N CYS A 386 -29.98 -18.91 -16.02
CA CYS A 386 -30.71 -20.14 -16.28
C CYS A 386 -31.50 -20.08 -17.60
N GLU A 387 -32.20 -18.99 -17.87
CA GLU A 387 -32.94 -18.80 -19.13
C GLU A 387 -32.04 -18.92 -20.35
N TYR A 388 -30.84 -18.34 -20.29
CA TYR A 388 -29.84 -18.49 -21.35
C TYR A 388 -29.42 -19.96 -21.54
N TYR A 389 -29.07 -20.67 -20.47
CA TYR A 389 -28.61 -22.05 -20.57
C TYR A 389 -29.70 -23.02 -21.01
N VAL A 390 -30.96 -22.79 -20.60
CA VAL A 390 -32.11 -23.52 -21.14
C VAL A 390 -32.25 -23.28 -22.64
N GLY A 391 -32.10 -22.03 -23.09
CA GLY A 391 -32.16 -21.67 -24.50
C GLY A 391 -31.05 -22.31 -25.36
N THR A 392 -29.85 -22.50 -24.79
CA THR A 392 -28.70 -23.10 -25.48
C THR A 392 -28.55 -24.61 -25.26
N GLY A 393 -29.31 -25.21 -24.34
CA GLY A 393 -29.26 -26.63 -24.01
C GLY A 393 -28.06 -27.05 -23.15
N ASN A 394 -27.41 -26.10 -22.45
CA ASN A 394 -26.26 -26.39 -21.59
C ASN A 394 -26.71 -27.06 -20.28
N THR A 395 -26.90 -28.38 -20.32
CA THR A 395 -27.47 -29.16 -19.22
C THR A 395 -26.61 -29.12 -17.96
N GLU A 396 -25.28 -29.09 -18.10
CA GLU A 396 -24.35 -29.03 -16.98
C GLU A 396 -24.56 -27.77 -16.13
N GLN A 397 -24.64 -26.60 -16.78
CA GLN A 397 -24.87 -25.33 -16.08
C GLN A 397 -26.28 -25.23 -15.49
N ILE A 398 -27.28 -25.81 -16.15
CA ILE A 398 -28.66 -25.85 -15.63
C ILE A 398 -28.72 -26.68 -14.34
N VAL A 399 -28.04 -27.83 -14.30
CA VAL A 399 -27.93 -28.65 -13.09
C VAL A 399 -27.20 -27.88 -11.99
N ALA A 400 -26.07 -27.23 -12.30
CA ALA A 400 -25.31 -26.43 -11.34
C ALA A 400 -26.16 -25.30 -10.73
N ILE A 401 -26.96 -24.61 -11.53
CA ILE A 401 -27.91 -23.59 -11.05
C ILE A 401 -29.00 -24.21 -10.17
N GLY A 402 -29.58 -25.36 -10.59
CA GLY A 402 -30.60 -26.07 -9.82
C GLY A 402 -30.10 -26.63 -8.49
N GLU A 403 -28.80 -26.90 -8.37
CA GLU A 403 -28.17 -27.37 -7.14
C GLU A 403 -27.81 -26.24 -6.16
N PHE A 404 -27.75 -24.99 -6.63
CA PHE A 404 -27.34 -23.85 -5.81
C PHE A 404 -28.42 -23.51 -4.74
N PRO A 405 -28.05 -23.43 -3.45
CA PRO A 405 -29.02 -23.20 -2.37
C PRO A 405 -29.45 -21.72 -2.32
N ILE A 406 -30.56 -21.39 -2.99
CA ILE A 406 -31.14 -20.04 -2.92
C ILE A 406 -31.97 -19.91 -1.63
N ILE A 407 -31.62 -18.93 -0.78
CA ILE A 407 -32.40 -18.61 0.42
C ILE A 407 -33.73 -17.98 -0.01
N SER A 408 -34.84 -18.66 0.28
CA SER A 408 -36.19 -18.21 -0.07
C SER A 408 -36.68 -17.10 0.87
N LEU A 409 -37.13 -15.97 0.29
CA LEU A 409 -37.95 -14.98 0.99
C LEU A 409 -39.40 -15.46 0.91
N ALA A 410 -40.12 -15.45 2.03
CA ALA A 410 -41.50 -15.99 2.10
C ALA A 410 -42.49 -15.37 1.10
N GLU A 411 -42.18 -14.19 0.54
CA GLU A 411 -42.98 -13.54 -0.51
C GLU A 411 -42.65 -14.02 -1.95
N ASN A 412 -41.55 -14.75 -2.14
CA ASN A 412 -41.04 -15.27 -3.42
C ASN A 412 -40.89 -16.79 -3.47
N ALA A 413 -41.48 -17.54 -2.54
CA ALA A 413 -41.33 -19.00 -2.45
C ALA A 413 -41.61 -19.69 -3.80
N ILE A 414 -42.60 -19.18 -4.55
CA ILE A 414 -43.03 -19.65 -5.88
C ILE A 414 -41.90 -19.71 -6.94
N SER A 415 -40.83 -18.92 -6.82
CA SER A 415 -39.74 -18.91 -7.82
C SER A 415 -38.57 -19.84 -7.49
N THR A 416 -38.42 -20.27 -6.23
CA THR A 416 -37.29 -21.11 -5.79
C THR A 416 -37.41 -22.58 -6.21
N GLY A 417 -38.62 -23.13 -6.30
CA GLY A 417 -38.85 -24.46 -6.89
C GLY A 417 -38.67 -24.51 -8.41
N LEU A 418 -38.77 -23.37 -9.10
CA LEU A 418 -38.80 -23.32 -10.57
C LEU A 418 -37.45 -23.73 -11.20
N LEU A 419 -36.32 -23.39 -10.57
CA LEU A 419 -35.00 -23.69 -11.11
C LEU A 419 -34.67 -25.20 -11.03
N PRO A 420 -34.79 -25.88 -9.87
CA PRO A 420 -34.68 -27.34 -9.81
C PRO A 420 -35.71 -28.05 -10.70
N ALA A 421 -36.95 -27.56 -10.79
CA ALA A 421 -37.98 -28.14 -11.66
C ALA A 421 -37.60 -28.09 -13.14
N ARG A 422 -37.14 -26.92 -13.64
CA ARG A 422 -36.64 -26.78 -15.01
C ARG A 422 -35.43 -27.66 -15.28
N ALA A 423 -34.53 -27.81 -14.31
CA ALA A 423 -33.38 -28.70 -14.44
C ALA A 423 -33.80 -30.17 -14.54
N LEU A 424 -34.81 -30.60 -13.76
CA LEU A 424 -35.35 -31.97 -13.81
C LEU A 424 -35.97 -32.33 -15.17
N GLU A 425 -36.55 -31.37 -15.89
CA GLU A 425 -37.10 -31.60 -17.24
C GLU A 425 -36.03 -31.95 -18.29
N LEU A 426 -34.77 -31.62 -18.02
CA LEU A 426 -33.66 -31.70 -18.99
C LEU A 426 -32.66 -32.81 -18.69
N VAL A 427 -32.83 -33.53 -17.58
CA VAL A 427 -31.90 -34.56 -17.11
C VAL A 427 -32.58 -35.94 -17.17
N PRO A 428 -31.86 -37.04 -17.50
CA PRO A 428 -32.44 -38.38 -17.49
C PRO A 428 -32.99 -38.75 -16.10
N ALA A 429 -34.22 -39.28 -16.04
CA ALA A 429 -34.94 -39.56 -14.79
C ALA A 429 -34.14 -40.45 -13.81
N ASP A 430 -33.34 -41.39 -14.33
CA ASP A 430 -32.55 -42.35 -13.54
C ASP A 430 -31.11 -41.89 -13.27
N SER A 431 -30.77 -40.62 -13.51
CA SER A 431 -29.42 -40.10 -13.29
C SER A 431 -29.18 -39.71 -11.82
N LYS A 432 -27.90 -39.65 -11.42
CA LYS A 432 -27.52 -39.12 -10.09
C LYS A 432 -27.93 -37.65 -9.92
N ASP A 433 -27.98 -36.88 -11.00
CA ASP A 433 -28.30 -35.46 -10.98
C ASP A 433 -29.81 -35.26 -10.78
N SER A 434 -30.64 -36.09 -11.42
CA SER A 434 -32.08 -36.18 -11.18
C SER A 434 -32.38 -36.44 -9.70
N GLY A 435 -31.67 -37.40 -9.08
CA GLY A 435 -31.80 -37.68 -7.65
C GLY A 435 -31.48 -36.48 -6.74
N ARG A 436 -30.41 -35.73 -7.04
CA ARG A 436 -30.04 -34.53 -6.25
C ARG A 436 -31.04 -33.40 -6.44
N LEU A 437 -31.42 -33.12 -7.69
CA LEU A 437 -32.41 -32.09 -8.03
C LEU A 437 -33.78 -32.39 -7.42
N HIS A 438 -34.24 -33.64 -7.41
CA HIS A 438 -35.49 -34.03 -6.73
C HIS A 438 -35.44 -33.77 -5.23
N GLY A 439 -34.29 -34.00 -4.58
CA GLY A 439 -34.11 -33.68 -3.15
C GLY A 439 -34.21 -32.19 -2.85
N ILE A 440 -33.65 -31.34 -3.72
CA ILE A 440 -33.70 -29.88 -3.59
C ILE A 440 -35.10 -29.36 -3.91
N TYR A 441 -35.70 -29.83 -5.00
CA TYR A 441 -37.05 -29.47 -5.41
C TYR A 441 -38.08 -29.83 -4.34
N GLY A 442 -38.01 -31.04 -3.78
CA GLY A 442 -38.88 -31.47 -2.69
C GLY A 442 -38.73 -30.62 -1.43
N ARG A 443 -37.51 -30.15 -1.11
CA ARG A 443 -37.28 -29.20 -0.01
C ARG A 443 -37.94 -27.85 -0.27
N SER A 444 -37.83 -27.32 -1.49
CA SER A 444 -38.47 -26.06 -1.88
C SER A 444 -39.99 -26.15 -1.79
N LEU A 445 -40.60 -27.22 -2.33
CA LEU A 445 -42.03 -27.49 -2.22
C LEU A 445 -42.50 -27.61 -0.76
N GLY A 446 -41.70 -28.24 0.10
CA GLY A 446 -41.99 -28.36 1.54
C GLY A 446 -41.92 -27.03 2.31
N MET A 447 -41.23 -26.02 1.78
CA MET A 447 -41.22 -24.65 2.32
C MET A 447 -42.36 -23.80 1.74
N GLU A 448 -42.73 -24.00 0.47
CA GLU A 448 -43.86 -23.34 -0.19
C GLU A 448 -45.22 -23.78 0.37
N GLY A 449 -45.41 -25.07 0.61
CA GLY A 449 -46.68 -25.65 1.04
C GLY A 449 -47.00 -25.53 2.53
N GLY A 450 -46.42 -24.55 3.24
CA GLY A 450 -46.36 -24.45 4.71
C GLY A 450 -47.67 -24.66 5.49
N ASP A 451 -48.08 -25.91 5.65
CA ASP A 451 -49.05 -26.35 6.66
C ASP A 451 -48.29 -27.02 7.81
N TYR A 452 -47.52 -26.20 8.55
CA TYR A 452 -47.02 -26.58 9.86
C TYR A 452 -48.04 -26.09 10.90
N ARG A 453 -49.13 -26.84 11.05
CA ARG A 453 -49.98 -26.81 12.24
C ARG A 453 -49.65 -27.95 13.19
#